data_AF-A0A963CTS0-F1
#
_entry.id   AF-A0A963CTS0-F1
#
_cell.length_a   1.000
_cell.length_b   1.000
_cell.length_c   1.000
_cell.angle_alpha   90.00
_cell.angle_beta   90.00
_cell.angle_gamma   90.00
#
_symmetry.space_group_name_H-M   'P 1'
#
loop_
_entity.id
_entity.type
_entity.pdbx_description
1 polymer ?
#
loop_
_entity_poly.entity_id
_entity_poly.type
_entity_poly.pdbx_seq_one_letter_code
_entity_poly.pdbx_strand_id
1 'polypeptide(L)'
;MKTTTCLLACALVPLLGACASTTSRLDSRFGESTAILQAQQTADPGAPLRNRDRMVTGFEARTASLAVDRYYRSFEKPPRPVNIFNIGVGQR
;
A
#
# COMPACT_ATOMS: atom_id res chain seq x y z
N MET A 1 35.80 38.64 30.51
CA MET A 1 35.27 38.59 29.12
C MET A 1 35.26 37.17 28.54
N LYS A 2 36.26 36.30 28.79
CA LYS A 2 36.26 34.91 28.27
C LYS A 2 35.25 33.96 28.95
N THR A 3 34.92 34.20 30.23
CA THR A 3 33.99 33.37 31.02
C THR A 3 32.53 33.56 30.63
N THR A 4 32.13 34.79 30.28
CA THR A 4 30.78 35.10 29.78
C THR A 4 30.51 34.53 28.39
N THR A 5 31.53 34.43 27.53
CA THR A 5 31.39 33.81 26.20
C THR A 5 31.17 32.29 26.28
N CYS A 6 31.79 31.60 27.25
CA CYS A 6 31.56 30.17 27.47
C CYS A 6 30.15 29.86 27.96
N LEU A 7 29.61 30.68 28.88
CA LEU A 7 28.24 30.50 29.39
C LEU A 7 27.19 30.70 28.28
N LEU A 8 27.39 31.69 27.41
CA LEU A 8 26.52 31.93 26.26
C LEU A 8 26.57 30.76 25.26
N ALA A 9 27.78 30.23 25.00
CA ALA A 9 27.96 29.09 24.10
C ALA A 9 27.28 27.83 24.62
N CYS A 10 27.37 27.52 25.91
CA CYS A 10 26.70 26.36 26.52
C CYS A 10 25.16 26.47 26.49
N ALA A 11 24.61 27.69 26.60
CA ALA A 11 23.17 27.92 26.52
C ALA A 11 22.61 27.73 25.09
N LEU A 12 23.46 27.86 24.06
CA LEU A 12 23.08 27.71 22.65
C LEU A 12 23.10 26.25 22.14
N VAL A 13 23.82 25.33 22.81
CA VAL A 13 23.89 23.90 22.43
C VAL A 13 22.54 23.18 22.38
N PRO A 14 21.61 23.32 23.35
CA PRO A 14 20.33 22.59 23.31
C PRO A 14 19.39 23.07 22.18
N LEU A 15 19.58 24.29 21.65
CA LEU A 15 18.80 24.81 20.52
C LEU A 15 19.10 24.06 19.21
N LEU A 16 20.28 23.44 19.06
CA LEU A 16 20.61 22.60 17.90
C LEU A 16 19.93 21.22 17.94
N GLY A 17 19.54 20.75 19.13
CA GLY A 17 18.84 19.47 19.31
C GLY A 17 17.40 19.46 18.77
N ALA A 18 16.81 20.64 18.55
CA ALA A 18 15.46 20.77 17.99
C ALA A 18 15.39 20.44 16.48
N CYS A 19 16.50 20.60 15.74
CA CYS A 19 16.57 20.26 14.31
C CYS A 19 16.98 18.80 14.07
N ALA A 20 17.62 18.17 15.06
CA ALA A 20 17.93 16.74 15.07
C ALA A 20 16.90 16.01 15.94
N SER A 21 15.62 16.14 15.57
CA SER A 21 14.55 15.33 16.15
C SER A 21 14.96 13.86 16.01
N THR A 22 15.40 13.25 17.12
CA THR A 22 15.60 11.80 17.21
C THR A 22 14.32 11.15 16.71
N THR A 23 14.42 10.34 15.65
CA THR A 23 13.30 9.60 15.06
C THR A 23 12.35 9.13 16.16
N SER A 24 11.07 9.53 16.05
CA SER A 24 10.11 9.30 17.12
C SER A 24 10.04 7.81 17.48
N ARG A 25 9.63 7.47 18.71
CA ARG A 25 9.45 6.06 19.10
C ARG A 25 8.50 5.32 18.15
N LEU A 26 7.59 6.06 17.52
CA LEU A 26 6.61 5.56 16.57
C LEU A 26 7.29 5.15 15.25
N ASP A 27 8.17 6.00 14.73
CA ASP A 27 8.92 5.74 13.50
C ASP A 27 9.97 4.63 13.69
N SER A 28 10.63 4.56 14.85
CA SER A 28 11.63 3.51 15.13
C SER A 28 11.04 2.11 15.25
N ARG A 29 9.71 1.99 15.48
CA ARG A 29 8.99 0.72 15.64
C ARG A 29 7.99 0.44 14.51
N PHE A 30 7.96 1.28 13.48
CA PHE A 30 7.01 1.17 12.38
C PHE A 30 7.04 -0.20 11.66
N GLY A 31 8.23 -0.76 11.46
CA GLY A 31 8.37 -2.10 10.87
C GLY A 31 7.79 -3.22 11.74
N GLU A 32 7.92 -3.10 13.06
CA GLU A 32 7.37 -4.08 14.00
C GLU A 32 5.84 -3.98 14.08
N SER A 33 5.28 -2.77 14.15
CA SER A 33 3.83 -2.57 14.18
C SER A 33 3.16 -3.05 12.90
N THR A 34 3.77 -2.80 11.73
CA THR A 34 3.25 -3.28 10.44
C THR A 34 3.30 -4.81 10.34
N ALA A 35 4.38 -5.46 10.80
CA ALA A 35 4.46 -6.92 10.84
C ALA A 35 3.41 -7.54 11.77
N ILE A 36 3.18 -6.95 12.95
CA ILE A 36 2.14 -7.40 13.89
C ILE A 36 0.74 -7.23 13.27
N LEU A 37 0.45 -6.07 12.68
CA LEU A 37 -0.82 -5.81 12.01
C LEU A 37 -1.06 -6.81 10.87
N GLN A 38 -0.04 -7.05 10.03
CA GLN A 38 -0.13 -8.03 8.97
C GLN A 38 -0.45 -9.43 9.52
N ALA A 39 0.21 -9.85 10.60
CA ALA A 39 -0.07 -11.15 11.23
C ALA A 39 -1.51 -11.23 11.78
N GLN A 40 -2.03 -10.15 12.36
CA GLN A 40 -3.40 -10.07 12.86
C GLN A 40 -4.46 -10.00 11.75
N GLN A 41 -4.12 -9.41 10.61
CA GLN A 41 -5.00 -9.26 9.45
C GLN A 41 -4.97 -10.47 8.51
N THR A 42 -3.97 -11.36 8.67
CA THR A 42 -3.87 -12.57 7.87
C THR A 42 -4.86 -13.61 8.38
N ALA A 43 -5.97 -13.78 7.66
CA ALA A 43 -7.05 -14.69 8.04
C ALA A 43 -6.61 -16.17 8.11
N ASP A 44 -5.69 -16.60 7.23
CA ASP A 44 -5.11 -17.95 7.25
C ASP A 44 -3.65 -17.95 6.79
N PRO A 45 -2.69 -17.96 7.72
CA PRO A 45 -1.26 -18.03 7.40
C PRO A 45 -0.84 -19.34 6.70
N GLY A 46 -1.61 -20.42 6.88
CA GLY A 46 -1.32 -21.75 6.33
C GLY A 46 -1.91 -21.99 4.94
N ALA A 47 -2.73 -21.08 4.43
CA ALA A 47 -3.36 -21.20 3.11
C ALA A 47 -2.37 -21.48 1.96
N PRO A 48 -1.17 -20.86 1.90
CA PRO A 48 -0.21 -21.14 0.83
C PRO A 48 0.29 -22.59 0.85
N LEU A 49 0.57 -23.15 2.04
CA LEU A 49 1.04 -24.53 2.20
C LEU A 49 -0.06 -25.54 1.88
N ARG A 50 -1.29 -25.28 2.33
CA ARG A 50 -2.43 -26.17 2.09
C ARG A 50 -2.90 -26.18 0.64
N ASN A 51 -2.70 -25.08 -0.08
CA ASN A 51 -3.15 -24.91 -1.47
C ASN A 51 -2.00 -24.97 -2.49
N ARG A 52 -0.80 -25.45 -2.13
CA ARG A 52 0.36 -25.49 -3.05
C ARG A 52 0.02 -26.15 -4.39
N ASP A 53 -0.71 -27.26 -4.35
CA ASP A 53 -1.06 -28.05 -5.54
C ASP A 53 -2.31 -27.53 -6.26
N ARG A 54 -3.08 -26.64 -5.60
CA ARG A 54 -4.28 -25.98 -6.15
C ARG A 54 -3.96 -24.61 -6.75
N MET A 55 -2.74 -24.10 -6.54
CA MET A 55 -2.28 -22.88 -7.18
C MET A 55 -2.32 -23.10 -8.69
N VAL A 56 -3.12 -22.30 -9.39
CA VAL A 56 -3.25 -22.38 -10.84
C VAL A 56 -1.86 -22.23 -11.45
N THR A 57 -1.33 -23.32 -12.01
CA THR A 57 0.01 -23.38 -12.63
C THR A 57 -0.03 -22.62 -13.95
N GLY A 58 -0.09 -21.29 -13.87
CA GLY A 58 -0.16 -20.41 -15.04
C GLY A 58 -1.48 -20.50 -15.82
N PHE A 59 -1.67 -19.53 -16.70
CA PHE A 59 -2.71 -19.63 -17.73
C PHE A 59 -2.39 -20.82 -18.64
N GLU A 60 -3.31 -21.76 -18.81
CA GLU A 60 -3.20 -22.74 -19.89
C GLU A 60 -3.00 -22.02 -21.23
N ALA A 61 -2.11 -22.52 -22.08
CA ALA A 61 -1.75 -21.86 -23.34
C ALA A 61 -2.98 -21.54 -24.22
N ARG A 62 -3.99 -22.42 -24.19
CA ARG A 62 -5.28 -22.23 -24.86
C ARG A 62 -6.09 -21.07 -24.26
N THR A 63 -6.09 -20.94 -22.95
CA THR A 63 -6.80 -19.84 -22.26
C THR A 63 -6.10 -18.52 -22.50
N ALA A 64 -4.76 -18.51 -22.55
CA ALA A 64 -3.99 -17.33 -22.93
C ALA A 64 -4.30 -16.87 -24.37
N SER A 65 -4.34 -17.79 -25.33
CA SER A 65 -4.67 -17.45 -26.72
C SER A 65 -6.12 -16.96 -26.87
N LEU A 66 -7.07 -17.58 -26.16
CA LEU A 66 -8.47 -17.13 -26.13
C LEU A 66 -8.65 -15.76 -25.49
N ALA A 67 -7.84 -15.40 -24.48
CA ALA A 67 -7.88 -14.09 -23.87
C ALA A 67 -7.46 -13.00 -24.88
N VAL A 68 -6.40 -13.26 -25.65
CA VAL A 68 -5.93 -12.37 -26.72
C VAL A 68 -6.96 -12.26 -27.85
N ASP A 69 -7.53 -13.37 -28.32
CA ASP A 69 -8.57 -13.38 -29.35
C ASP A 69 -9.83 -12.60 -28.91
N ARG A 70 -10.29 -12.79 -27.66
CA ARG A 70 -11.41 -12.01 -27.10
C ARG A 70 -11.12 -10.52 -27.01
N TYR A 71 -9.89 -10.16 -26.65
CA TYR A 71 -9.47 -8.75 -26.62
C TYR A 71 -9.65 -8.12 -28.00
N TYR A 72 -9.10 -8.74 -29.05
CA TYR A 72 -9.26 -8.23 -30.42
C TYR A 72 -10.73 -8.18 -30.87
N ARG A 73 -11.50 -9.25 -30.64
CA ARG A 73 -12.93 -9.28 -31.00
C ARG A 73 -13.78 -8.26 -30.28
N SER A 74 -13.37 -7.79 -29.10
CA SER A 74 -14.09 -6.75 -28.37
C SER A 74 -14.09 -5.41 -29.11
N PHE A 75 -13.11 -5.17 -30.00
CA PHE A 75 -13.05 -3.98 -30.85
C PHE A 75 -13.79 -4.15 -32.18
N GLU A 76 -14.02 -5.39 -32.63
CA GLU A 76 -14.79 -5.66 -33.85
C GLU A 76 -16.29 -5.47 -33.65
N LYS A 77 -16.78 -5.69 -32.42
CA LYS A 77 -18.19 -5.55 -32.07
C LYS A 77 -18.34 -4.53 -30.94
N PRO A 78 -18.70 -3.26 -31.24
CA PRO A 78 -19.00 -2.31 -30.18
C PRO A 78 -20.09 -2.92 -29.26
N PRO A 79 -19.92 -2.83 -27.93
CA PRO A 79 -20.91 -3.34 -27.01
C PRO A 79 -22.26 -2.72 -27.33
N ARG A 80 -23.32 -3.54 -27.31
CA ARG A 80 -24.69 -3.07 -27.53
C ARG A 80 -24.94 -1.88 -26.58
N PRO A 81 -25.61 -0.80 -27.04
CA PRO A 81 -25.97 0.30 -26.16
C PRO A 81 -26.66 -0.28 -24.93
N VAL A 82 -26.01 -0.14 -23.77
CA VAL A 82 -26.62 -0.52 -22.51
C VAL A 82 -27.68 0.54 -22.21
N ASN A 83 -28.90 0.11 -21.91
CA ASN A 83 -29.93 1.03 -21.43
C ASN A 83 -29.50 1.51 -20.04
N ILE A 84 -28.83 2.66 -19.98
CA ILE A 84 -28.46 3.29 -18.72
C ILE A 84 -29.74 3.78 -18.05
N PHE A 85 -30.15 3.11 -16.97
CA PHE A 85 -31.19 3.61 -16.07
C PHE A 85 -30.56 4.65 -15.14
N ASN A 86 -30.69 5.93 -15.51
CA ASN A 86 -30.32 7.02 -14.61
C ASN A 86 -31.39 7.15 -13.53
N ILE A 87 -31.14 6.60 -12.34
CA ILE A 87 -31.97 6.86 -11.15
C ILE A 87 -31.52 8.19 -10.57
N GLY A 88 -32.30 9.25 -10.81
CA GLY A 88 -32.06 10.55 -10.23
C GLY A 88 -32.25 10.53 -8.71
N VAL A 89 -31.15 10.37 -7.96
CA VAL A 89 -31.12 10.67 -6.52
C VAL A 89 -30.91 12.17 -6.32
N GLY A 90 -31.95 12.95 -6.62
CA GLY A 90 -31.90 14.39 -6.45
C GLY A 90 -33.29 14.97 -6.32
N GLN A 91 -33.73 15.15 -5.08
CA GLN A 91 -34.55 16.24 -4.53
C GLN A 91 -35.16 15.74 -3.21
N ARG A 92 -34.44 15.94 -2.10
CA ARG A 92 -34.98 16.31 -0.78
C ARG A 92 -33.84 16.68 0.15
#